data_AF-A0A2G9PX36-F1
#
_entry.id   AF-A0A2G9PX36-F1
#
_cell.length_a   1.000
_cell.length_b   1.000
_cell.length_c   1.000
_cell.angle_alpha   90.00
_cell.angle_beta   90.00
_cell.angle_gamma   90.00
#
_symmetry.space_group_name_H-M   'P 1'
#
loop_
_entity.id
_entity.type
_entity.pdbx_description
1 polymer ?
#
loop_
_entity_poly.entity_id
_entity_poly.type
_entity_poly.pdbx_seq_one_letter_code
_entity_poly.pdbx_strand_id
1 'polypeptide(L)' 'MGNFFYDDKGYPRYRKSNKLVHRVVAEKKIGRKLRDNEVVHHQDGDVKNFSRKNLGVMSRPFHTKLHHRMRKKI' A
#
# COMPACT_ATOMS: atom_id res chain seq x y z
N MET A 1 3.59 -3.80 -21.07
CA MET A 1 3.95 -2.85 -19.99
C MET A 1 2.68 -2.36 -19.31
N GLY A 2 2.58 -2.47 -17.98
CA GLY A 2 1.44 -1.90 -17.25
C GLY A 2 1.36 -0.38 -17.42
N ASN A 3 0.15 0.19 -17.34
CA ASN A 3 -0.10 1.63 -17.52
C ASN A 3 0.34 2.45 -16.28
N PHE A 4 1.58 2.24 -15.82
CA PHE A 4 2.17 2.87 -14.65
C PHE A 4 3.66 3.20 -14.85
N PHE A 5 4.19 4.05 -13.98
CA PHE A 5 5.61 4.36 -13.81
C PHE A 5 5.98 4.23 -12.32
N TYR A 6 7.26 4.14 -11.97
CA TYR A 6 7.72 4.11 -10.59
C TYR A 6 8.14 5.52 -10.16
N ASP A 7 7.71 5.96 -8.97
CA ASP A 7 8.20 7.22 -8.38
C ASP A 7 9.59 7.05 -7.74
N ASP A 8 10.17 8.16 -7.27
CA ASP A 8 11.50 8.18 -6.64
C ASP A 8 11.61 7.28 -5.39
N LYS A 9 10.46 6.89 -4.82
CA LYS A 9 10.36 5.98 -3.66
C LYS A 9 10.10 4.53 -4.08
N GLY A 10 10.14 4.23 -5.38
CA GLY A 10 9.90 2.90 -5.93
C GLY A 10 8.44 2.49 -5.98
N TYR A 11 7.47 3.39 -5.71
CA TYR A 11 6.05 3.05 -5.77
C TYR A 11 5.51 3.15 -7.20
N PRO A 12 4.79 2.14 -7.69
CA PRO A 12 4.11 2.23 -8.98
C PRO A 12 2.91 3.20 -8.92
N ARG A 13 2.80 4.08 -9.92
CA ARG A 13 1.75 5.08 -10.10
C ARG A 13 1.14 5.02 -11.50
N TYR A 14 -0.19 5.09 -11.59
CA TYR A 14 -0.86 5.14 -12.89
C TYR A 14 -0.48 6.39 -13.67
N ARG A 15 -0.09 6.25 -14.94
CA ARG A 15 0.34 7.37 -15.79
C ARG A 15 -0.73 8.46 -15.93
N LYS A 16 -2.00 8.07 -16.12
CA LYS A 16 -3.11 9.00 -16.35
C LYS A 16 -3.55 9.79 -15.12
N SER A 17 -3.42 9.22 -13.91
CA SER A 17 -4.02 9.80 -12.69
C SER A 17 -3.01 10.10 -11.59
N ASN A 18 -1.75 9.68 -11.76
CA ASN A 18 -0.70 9.74 -10.76
C ASN A 18 -1.03 9.03 -9.42
N LYS A 19 -2.12 8.24 -9.39
CA LYS A 19 -2.56 7.49 -8.21
C LYS A 19 -1.65 6.30 -7.96
N LEU A 20 -1.32 6.07 -6.70
CA LEU A 20 -0.58 4.89 -6.24
C LEU A 20 -1.34 3.62 -6.58
N VAL A 21 -0.68 2.70 -7.29
CA VAL A 21 -1.30 1.46 -7.77
C VAL A 21 -1.78 0.61 -6.59
N HIS A 22 -0.95 0.44 -5.55
CA HIS A 22 -1.32 -0.34 -4.36
C HIS A 22 -2.57 0.22 -3.65
N ARG A 23 -2.76 1.54 -3.60
CA ARG A 23 -3.96 2.15 -3.00
C ARG A 23 -5.20 1.79 -3.80
N VAL A 24 -5.13 1.91 -5.13
CA VAL A 24 -6.25 1.57 -6.01
C VAL A 24 -6.58 0.07 -5.94
N VAL A 25 -5.57 -0.80 -5.87
CA VAL A 25 -5.79 -2.25 -5.72
C VAL A 25 -6.41 -2.57 -4.36
N ALA A 26 -5.96 -1.92 -3.29
CA ALA A 26 -6.52 -2.08 -1.95
C ALA A 26 -7.98 -1.60 -1.87
N GLU A 27 -8.31 -0.44 -2.46
CA GLU A 27 -9.68 0.07 -2.55
C GLU A 27 -10.60 -0.92 -3.29
N LYS A 28 -10.15 -1.44 -4.43
CA LYS A 28 -10.87 -2.47 -5.19
C LYS A 28 -11.04 -3.77 -4.38
N LYS A 29 -10.05 -4.13 -3.55
CA LYS A 29 -10.11 -5.30 -2.67
C LYS A 29 -11.19 -5.15 -1.60
N ILE A 30 -11.30 -3.98 -0.97
CA ILE A 30 -12.26 -3.72 0.13
C ILE A 30 -13.64 -3.23 -0.36
N GLY A 31 -13.80 -2.97 -1.66
CA GLY A 31 -15.07 -2.54 -2.25
C GLY A 31 -15.44 -1.08 -1.96
N ARG A 32 -14.52 -0.26 -1.43
CA ARG A 32 -14.75 1.15 -1.12
C ARG A 32 -13.46 1.97 -1.15
N LYS A 33 -13.59 3.30 -1.09
CA LYS A 33 -12.45 4.20 -0.90
C LYS A 33 -11.81 4.02 0.47
N LEU A 34 -10.50 4.23 0.52
CA LEU A 34 -9.77 4.33 1.78
C LEU A 34 -10.26 5.57 2.53
N ARG A 35 -10.48 5.44 3.85
CA ARG A 35 -10.77 6.56 4.75
C ARG A 35 -9.48 7.32 5.05
N ASP A 36 -9.60 8.56 5.53
CA ASP A 36 -8.44 9.42 5.81
C ASP A 36 -7.49 8.84 6.87
N ASN A 37 -8.02 8.00 7.76
CA ASN A 37 -7.25 7.32 8.81
C ASN A 37 -6.74 5.92 8.42
N GLU A 38 -6.93 5.50 7.17
CA GLU A 38 -6.51 4.18 6.67
C GLU A 38 -5.25 4.26 5.82
N VAL A 39 -4.40 3.24 5.95
CA VAL A 39 -3.17 3.06 5.18
C VAL A 39 -3.11 1.66 4.60
N VAL A 40 -2.39 1.53 3.49
CA VAL A 40 -2.11 0.23 2.87
C VAL A 40 -0.74 -0.25 3.32
N HIS A 41 -0.70 -1.45 3.84
CA HIS A 41 0.50 -2.16 4.27
C HIS A 41 0.84 -3.26 3.26
N HIS A 42 2.12 -3.36 2.90
CA HIS A 42 2.68 -4.47 2.12
C HIS A 42 3.21 -5.50 3.11
N GLN A 43 2.65 -6.71 3.13
CA GLN A 43 3.01 -7.74 4.12
C GLN A 43 4.46 -8.22 3.97
N ASP A 44 4.96 -8.29 2.74
CA ASP A 44 6.34 -8.67 2.41
C ASP A 44 7.35 -7.50 2.48
N GLY A 45 6.87 -6.27 2.69
CA GLY A 45 7.70 -5.06 2.65
C GLY A 45 8.13 -4.62 1.25
N ASP A 46 7.77 -5.34 0.18
CA ASP A 46 8.09 -4.95 -1.19
C ASP A 46 7.02 -4.02 -1.77
N VAL A 47 7.39 -2.76 -1.97
CA VAL A 47 6.54 -1.70 -2.55
C VAL A 47 6.13 -1.97 -4.00
N LYS A 48 6.82 -2.90 -4.69
CA LYS A 48 6.51 -3.32 -6.06
C LYS A 48 5.50 -4.47 -6.11
N ASN A 49 5.29 -5.20 -5.00
CA ASN A 49 4.32 -6.28 -4.93
C ASN A 49 2.91 -5.77 -4.55
N PHE A 50 2.18 -5.26 -5.54
CA PHE A 50 0.81 -4.78 -5.37
C PHE A 50 -0.26 -5.86 -5.54
N SER A 51 0.06 -7.14 -5.32
CA SER A 51 -0.93 -8.24 -5.35
C SER A 51 -2.01 -8.03 -4.28
N ARG A 52 -3.29 -8.26 -4.61
CA ARG A 52 -4.41 -8.15 -3.66
C ARG A 52 -4.17 -8.99 -2.39
N LYS A 53 -3.47 -10.11 -2.48
CA LYS A 53 -3.15 -10.97 -1.34
C LYS A 53 -2.05 -10.38 -0.44
N ASN A 54 -1.12 -9.61 -1.01
CA ASN A 54 -0.02 -8.96 -0.28
C ASN A 54 -0.45 -7.66 0.44
N LEU A 55 -1.52 -7.01 -0.03
CA LEU A 55 -1.97 -5.72 0.52
C LEU A 55 -2.97 -5.88 1.68
N GLY A 56 -2.68 -5.26 2.81
CA GLY A 56 -3.58 -5.10 3.95
C GLY A 56 -4.00 -3.64 4.15
N VAL A 57 -5.28 -3.39 4.46
CA VAL A 57 -5.76 -2.06 4.87
C VAL A 57 -5.87 -2.03 6.38
N MET A 58 -5.29 -1.02 7.02
CA MET A 58 -5.30 -0.88 8.47
C MET A 58 -5.34 0.60 8.87
N SER A 59 -5.69 0.87 10.12
CA SER A 59 -5.64 2.23 10.63
C SER A 59 -4.19 2.71 10.82
N ARG A 60 -3.94 4.01 10.63
CA ARG A 60 -2.64 4.65 10.92
C ARG A 60 -2.07 4.28 12.30
N PRO A 61 -2.81 4.36 13.42
CA PRO A 61 -2.27 3.99 14.74
C PRO A 61 -1.90 2.51 14.83
N PHE A 62 -2.65 1.62 14.17
CA PHE A 62 -2.30 0.21 14.12
C PHE A 62 -1.04 -0.04 13.31
N HIS A 63 -0.89 0.64 12.16
CA HIS A 63 0.31 0.55 11.33
C HIS A 63 1.57 1.00 12.07
N THR A 64 1.50 2.11 12.81
CA THR A 64 2.62 2.58 13.65
C THR A 64 2.98 1.56 14.74
N LYS A 65 1.98 1.00 15.42
CA LYS A 65 2.18 -0.07 16.42
C LYS A 65 2.81 -1.33 15.81
N LEU A 66 2.36 -1.73 14.62
CA LEU A 66 2.88 -2.87 13.89
C LEU A 66 4.36 -2.68 13.55
N HIS A 67 4.73 -1.55 12.93
CA HIS A 67 6.14 -1.26 12.61
C HIS A 67 7.03 -1.16 13.85
N HIS A 68 6.52 -0.57 14.94
CA HIS A 68 7.26 -0.55 16.19
C HIS A 68 7.50 -1.97 16.74
N ARG A 69 6.51 -2.88 16.63
CA ARG A 69 6.68 -4.30 17.00
C ARG A 69 7.62 -5.04 16.05
N MET A 70 7.57 -4.79 14.74
CA MET A 70 8.45 -5.41 13.76
C MET A 70 9.91 -4.94 13.91
N ARG A 71 10.16 -3.67 14.26
CA ARG A 71 11.52 -3.16 14.55
C ARG A 71 12.10 -3.72 15.85
N LYS A 72 11.27 -4.16 16.81
CA LYS A 72 11.71 -4.80 18.06
C LYS A 72 12.06 -6.30 17.93
N LYS A 73 12.12 -6.84 16.71
CA LYS A 73 12.54 -8.22 16.42
C LYS A 73 14.05 -8.35 16.14
N ILE A 74 14.88 -7.51 16.76
CA ILE A 74 16.35 -7.65 16.78
C ILE A 74 16.78 -7.73 18.24
#